data_AF-A0A4W5QJH5-F1
#
_entry.id   AF-A0A4W5QJH5-F1
#
_cell.length_a   1.000
_cell.length_b   1.000
_cell.length_c   1.000
_cell.angle_alpha   90.00
_cell.angle_beta   90.00
_cell.angle_gamma   90.00
#
_symmetry.space_group_name_H-M   'P 1'
#
loop_
_entity.id
_entity.type
_entity.pdbx_description
1 polymer ?
#
loop_
_entity_poly.entity_id
_entity_poly.type
_entity_poly.pdbx_seq_one_letter_code
_entity_poly.pdbx_strand_id
1 'polypeptide(L)'
;MNITTECYPHSTGFQCRCEDQYSWSCDQCSSNGSCDDNADGKICGCLNVIPSDGEFCQPITNLTACPSPTTTSEPSTTFGDIIEIELDMTDISTTLIDVLRASVNGLTYPVLISNVLSVTEVKFTTACYPNSTCRCEDQYGWSCDQCLAFESCDNITDDSCGCIKAIPPYGPFCQPITSNCYLTTYLW
;
A
#
# COMPACT_ATOMS: atom_id res chain seq x y z
N MET A 1 39.81 -35.82 -13.33
CA MET A 1 38.37 -36.03 -13.18
C MET A 1 37.88 -34.92 -12.26
N ASN A 2 36.94 -34.08 -12.70
CA ASN A 2 36.36 -33.06 -11.83
C ASN A 2 35.12 -33.67 -11.18
N ILE A 3 35.06 -33.71 -9.85
CA ILE A 3 33.91 -34.23 -9.12
C ILE A 3 32.95 -33.05 -8.95
N THR A 4 31.89 -33.01 -9.74
CA THR A 4 30.95 -31.88 -9.73
C THR A 4 29.80 -32.06 -8.74
N THR A 5 29.62 -33.29 -8.24
CA THR A 5 28.50 -33.68 -7.39
C THR A 5 28.96 -34.72 -6.37
N GLU A 6 28.58 -34.50 -5.10
CA GLU A 6 28.82 -35.44 -4.01
C GLU A 6 27.49 -35.84 -3.37
N CYS A 7 27.22 -37.14 -3.30
CA CYS A 7 26.01 -37.68 -2.69
C CYS A 7 26.34 -38.44 -1.41
N TYR A 8 25.62 -38.15 -0.34
CA TYR A 8 25.78 -38.81 0.96
C TYR A 8 24.42 -39.27 1.52
N PRO A 9 24.39 -40.33 2.33
CA PRO A 9 23.15 -40.76 2.98
C PRO A 9 22.69 -39.69 3.98
N HIS A 10 21.40 -39.35 3.93
CA HIS A 10 20.74 -38.43 4.86
C HIS A 10 19.52 -39.11 5.48
N SER A 11 19.02 -38.58 6.61
CA SER A 11 18.04 -39.17 7.53
C SER A 11 16.84 -39.91 6.91
N THR A 12 16.41 -39.53 5.71
CA THR A 12 15.27 -40.14 4.98
C THR A 12 15.60 -40.56 3.54
N GLY A 13 16.88 -40.58 3.14
CA GLY A 13 17.28 -40.89 1.77
C GLY A 13 18.74 -40.54 1.47
N PHE A 14 18.97 -39.85 0.35
CA PHE A 14 20.28 -39.38 -0.07
C PHE A 14 20.23 -37.89 -0.35
N GLN A 15 21.31 -37.20 -0.02
CA GLN A 15 21.48 -35.78 -0.28
C GLN A 15 22.66 -35.58 -1.21
N CYS A 16 22.40 -34.97 -2.36
CA CYS A 16 23.40 -34.73 -3.40
C CYS A 16 23.69 -33.24 -3.52
N ARG A 17 24.93 -32.85 -3.22
CA ARG A 17 25.39 -31.45 -3.20
C ARG A 17 26.39 -31.19 -4.33
N CYS A 18 26.27 -30.03 -4.94
CA CYS A 18 27.21 -29.52 -5.93
C CYS A 18 28.43 -28.87 -5.27
N GLU A 19 29.57 -28.96 -5.94
CA GLU A 19 30.76 -28.17 -5.60
C GLU A 19 30.52 -26.67 -5.92
N ASP A 20 31.28 -25.78 -5.27
CA ASP A 20 31.24 -24.35 -5.54
C ASP A 20 31.42 -24.05 -7.04
N GLN A 21 30.67 -23.09 -7.57
CA GLN A 21 30.57 -22.74 -9.00
C GLN A 21 29.76 -23.72 -9.88
N TYR A 22 29.23 -24.80 -9.30
CA TYR A 22 28.29 -25.72 -9.96
C TYR A 22 26.94 -25.69 -9.28
N SER A 23 25.87 -25.92 -10.04
CA SER A 23 24.52 -26.05 -9.49
C SER A 23 23.69 -27.05 -10.29
N TRP A 24 22.61 -27.51 -9.67
CA TRP A 24 21.54 -28.22 -10.36
C TRP A 24 20.70 -27.24 -11.18
N SER A 25 20.15 -27.73 -12.28
CA SER A 25 19.16 -26.99 -13.06
C SER A 25 17.86 -26.86 -12.31
N CYS A 26 17.12 -25.80 -12.61
CA CYS A 26 15.85 -25.54 -11.95
C CYS A 26 14.83 -26.69 -12.11
N ASP A 27 14.82 -27.36 -13.27
CA ASP A 27 13.97 -28.52 -13.50
C ASP A 27 14.26 -29.66 -12.52
N GLN A 28 15.55 -29.88 -12.24
CA GLN A 28 16.00 -30.85 -11.24
C GLN A 28 15.59 -30.41 -9.84
N CYS A 29 15.82 -29.14 -9.49
CA CYS A 29 15.42 -28.59 -8.19
C CYS A 29 13.91 -28.71 -7.94
N SER A 30 13.09 -28.51 -8.98
CA SER A 30 11.63 -28.55 -8.90
C SER A 30 11.10 -29.98 -8.89
N SER A 31 11.67 -30.86 -9.71
CA SER A 31 11.25 -32.27 -9.82
C SER A 31 11.66 -33.09 -8.60
N ASN A 32 12.87 -32.86 -8.09
CA ASN A 32 13.53 -33.74 -7.13
C ASN A 32 13.58 -33.16 -5.70
N GLY A 33 13.18 -31.90 -5.52
CA GLY A 33 13.15 -31.23 -4.22
C GLY A 33 14.52 -30.78 -3.75
N SER A 34 14.73 -29.47 -3.69
CA SER A 34 15.94 -28.86 -3.14
C SER A 34 16.05 -29.04 -1.61
N CYS A 35 17.29 -29.17 -1.13
CA CYS A 35 17.64 -29.13 0.31
C CYS A 35 18.28 -27.81 0.76
N ASP A 36 18.33 -26.81 -0.12
CA ASP A 36 18.87 -25.50 0.24
C ASP A 36 17.81 -24.66 0.98
N ASP A 37 18.13 -24.26 2.22
CA ASP A 37 17.24 -23.45 3.08
C ASP A 37 16.98 -22.02 2.53
N ASN A 38 17.77 -21.56 1.56
CA ASN A 38 17.67 -20.24 0.91
C ASN A 38 17.91 -20.35 -0.60
N ALA A 39 17.29 -21.31 -1.27
CA ALA A 39 17.28 -21.27 -2.73
C ALA A 39 16.38 -20.12 -3.19
N ASP A 40 16.97 -19.07 -3.79
CA ASP A 40 16.34 -17.97 -4.52
C ASP A 40 15.46 -18.42 -5.73
N GLY A 41 14.99 -19.67 -5.72
CA GLY A 41 14.05 -20.25 -6.68
C GLY A 41 14.59 -20.47 -8.10
N LYS A 42 15.87 -20.16 -8.37
CA LYS A 42 16.42 -20.12 -9.74
C LYS A 42 17.33 -21.30 -10.09
N ILE A 43 18.14 -21.73 -9.13
CA ILE A 43 19.05 -22.89 -9.18
C ILE A 43 19.19 -23.41 -7.74
N CYS A 44 19.60 -24.67 -7.56
CA CYS A 44 19.89 -25.24 -6.26
C CYS A 44 21.27 -25.89 -6.25
N GLY A 45 21.99 -25.75 -5.15
CA GLY A 45 23.23 -26.46 -4.88
C GLY A 45 23.00 -27.86 -4.30
N CYS A 46 21.77 -28.20 -3.91
CA CYS A 46 21.47 -29.43 -3.17
C CYS A 46 20.14 -30.10 -3.60
N LEU A 47 20.12 -31.43 -3.75
CA LEU A 47 18.92 -32.26 -3.96
C LEU A 47 18.75 -33.33 -2.87
N ASN A 48 17.50 -33.66 -2.54
CA ASN A 48 17.13 -34.73 -1.58
C ASN A 48 16.99 -36.12 -2.24
N VAL A 49 17.55 -36.31 -3.44
CA VAL A 49 17.50 -37.58 -4.17
C VAL A 49 18.81 -37.83 -4.90
N ILE A 50 19.07 -39.09 -5.26
CA ILE A 50 20.07 -39.44 -6.26
C ILE A 50 19.48 -39.14 -7.65
N PRO A 51 20.10 -38.25 -8.44
CA PRO A 51 19.68 -37.97 -9.82
C PRO A 51 19.74 -39.23 -10.70
N SER A 52 19.03 -39.22 -11.83
CA SER A 52 19.10 -40.35 -12.76
C SER A 52 20.50 -40.44 -13.40
N ASP A 53 20.89 -41.63 -13.84
CA ASP A 53 22.20 -41.86 -14.46
C ASP A 53 22.48 -40.87 -15.61
N GLY A 54 23.53 -40.05 -15.45
CA GLY A 54 23.94 -39.03 -16.41
C GLY A 54 23.58 -37.60 -16.04
N GLU A 55 22.85 -37.37 -14.95
CA GLU A 55 22.54 -36.03 -14.43
C GLU A 55 23.56 -35.62 -13.36
N PHE A 56 24.22 -34.50 -13.57
CA PHE A 56 25.26 -33.96 -12.68
C PHE A 56 25.19 -32.44 -12.63
N CYS A 57 25.81 -31.85 -11.60
CA CYS A 57 25.85 -30.41 -11.47
C CYS A 57 26.58 -29.76 -12.64
N GLN A 58 25.97 -28.73 -13.22
CA GLN A 58 26.52 -27.99 -14.36
C GLN A 58 27.16 -26.67 -13.87
N PRO A 59 28.13 -26.10 -14.61
CA PRO A 59 28.72 -24.81 -14.24
C PRO A 59 27.65 -23.73 -14.26
N ILE A 60 27.55 -22.92 -13.19
CA ILE A 60 26.49 -21.89 -13.02
C ILE A 60 26.39 -20.97 -14.25
N THR A 61 27.50 -20.69 -14.94
CA THR A 61 27.53 -19.87 -16.17
C THR A 61 26.75 -20.46 -17.35
N ASN A 62 26.53 -21.78 -17.35
CA ASN A 62 25.86 -22.51 -18.42
C ASN A 62 24.41 -22.86 -18.07
N LEU A 63 23.96 -22.57 -16.85
CA LEU A 63 22.60 -22.81 -16.43
C LEU A 63 21.71 -21.64 -16.85
N THR A 64 20.76 -21.95 -17.71
CA THR A 64 19.63 -21.08 -17.99
C THR A 64 18.78 -21.01 -16.72
N ALA A 65 18.62 -19.83 -16.13
CA ALA A 65 17.65 -19.62 -15.06
C ALA A 65 16.29 -20.14 -15.51
N CYS A 66 15.52 -20.74 -14.60
CA CYS A 66 14.13 -21.11 -14.88
C CYS A 66 13.43 -19.97 -15.62
N PRO A 67 12.57 -20.24 -16.62
CA PRO A 67 11.60 -19.25 -17.05
C PRO A 67 10.80 -18.92 -15.80
N SER A 68 11.15 -17.80 -15.16
CA SER A 68 10.31 -17.19 -14.14
C SER A 68 8.91 -17.12 -14.75
N PRO A 69 7.82 -17.39 -14.02
CA PRO A 69 6.57 -16.80 -14.44
C PRO A 69 6.88 -15.32 -14.70
N THR A 70 6.62 -14.89 -15.93
CA THR A 70 6.65 -13.48 -16.29
C THR A 70 5.47 -12.84 -15.57
N THR A 71 5.63 -12.63 -14.27
CA THR A 71 4.88 -11.69 -13.46
C THR A 71 5.89 -10.61 -13.18
N THR A 72 6.01 -9.70 -14.14
CA THR A 72 5.48 -8.34 -14.01
C THR A 72 6.30 -7.66 -12.93
N SER A 73 7.09 -6.65 -13.32
CA SER A 73 7.57 -5.61 -12.40
C SER A 73 6.58 -5.53 -11.25
N GLU A 74 7.01 -5.79 -10.01
CA GLU A 74 6.16 -5.55 -8.86
C GLU A 74 5.35 -4.30 -9.18
N PRO A 75 4.00 -4.35 -9.18
CA PRO A 75 3.31 -3.09 -9.01
C PRO A 75 4.00 -2.52 -7.77
N SER A 76 4.77 -1.42 -7.92
CA SER A 76 5.05 -0.56 -6.79
C SER A 76 3.70 -0.48 -6.14
N THR A 77 3.57 -1.14 -4.99
CA THR A 77 2.30 -1.16 -4.29
C THR A 77 2.28 0.24 -3.73
N THR A 78 1.76 1.17 -4.53
CA THR A 78 1.51 2.53 -4.14
C THR A 78 0.40 2.39 -3.13
N PHE A 79 0.78 2.23 -1.86
CA PHE A 79 -0.15 2.35 -0.76
C PHE A 79 -0.51 3.83 -0.72
N GLY A 80 -1.65 4.15 -1.31
CA GLY A 80 -2.24 5.48 -1.25
C GLY A 80 -3.07 5.54 0.01
N ASP A 81 -2.49 6.04 1.09
CA ASP A 81 -3.22 6.33 2.31
C ASP A 81 -3.76 7.78 2.25
N ILE A 82 -5.01 7.97 2.68
CA ILE A 82 -5.56 9.30 2.91
C ILE A 82 -5.15 9.69 4.33
N ILE A 83 -4.44 10.80 4.44
CA ILE A 83 -4.02 11.37 5.72
C ILE A 83 -4.88 12.59 6.01
N GLU A 84 -5.57 12.55 7.14
CA GLU A 84 -6.38 13.65 7.64
C GLU A 84 -5.54 14.53 8.58
N ILE A 85 -5.57 15.84 8.36
CA ILE A 85 -4.78 16.80 9.12
C ILE A 85 -5.73 17.84 9.71
N GLU A 86 -5.78 17.91 11.03
CA GLU A 86 -6.50 18.94 11.77
C GLU A 86 -5.51 19.98 12.30
N LEU A 87 -5.83 21.26 12.09
CA LEU A 87 -5.03 22.38 12.55
C LEU A 87 -5.87 23.21 13.54
N ASP A 88 -5.70 22.96 14.83
CA ASP A 88 -6.30 23.76 15.89
C ASP A 88 -5.36 24.89 16.32
N MET A 89 -5.84 26.14 16.26
CA MET A 89 -5.06 27.32 16.61
C MET A 89 -5.91 28.27 17.44
N THR A 90 -5.35 28.73 18.56
CA THR A 90 -6.02 29.63 19.51
C THR A 90 -6.27 31.05 18.97
N ASP A 91 -5.62 31.45 17.88
CA ASP A 91 -5.72 32.80 17.30
C ASP A 91 -5.95 32.74 15.78
N ILE A 92 -6.92 31.90 15.37
CA ILE A 92 -7.25 31.72 13.96
C ILE A 92 -8.01 32.96 13.43
N SER A 93 -7.30 33.82 12.72
CA SER A 93 -7.92 34.86 11.89
C SER A 93 -8.48 34.25 10.61
N THR A 94 -9.60 34.77 10.12
CA THR A 94 -10.17 34.39 8.81
C THR A 94 -9.14 34.51 7.69
N THR A 95 -8.22 35.46 7.81
CA THR A 95 -7.11 35.67 6.86
C THR A 95 -6.15 34.49 6.80
N LEU A 96 -5.93 33.77 7.90
CA LEU A 96 -5.03 32.61 7.92
C LEU A 96 -5.67 31.43 7.20
N ILE A 97 -6.98 31.23 7.39
CA ILE A 97 -7.76 30.21 6.67
C ILE A 97 -7.64 30.44 5.16
N ASP A 98 -7.79 31.69 4.71
CA ASP A 98 -7.68 32.02 3.28
C ASP A 98 -6.26 31.78 2.73
N VAL A 99 -5.22 32.09 3.50
CA VAL A 99 -3.82 31.79 3.13
C VAL A 99 -3.58 30.30 3.03
N LEU A 100 -4.09 29.50 3.97
CA LEU A 100 -3.97 28.04 3.94
C LEU A 100 -4.70 27.47 2.73
N ARG A 101 -5.95 27.91 2.48
CA ARG A 101 -6.72 27.50 1.29
C ARG A 101 -5.98 27.82 0.00
N ALA A 102 -5.48 29.05 -0.15
CA ALA A 102 -4.73 29.47 -1.32
C ALA A 102 -3.42 28.68 -1.49
N SER A 103 -2.75 28.37 -0.38
CA SER A 103 -1.51 27.57 -0.40
C SER A 103 -1.79 26.15 -0.88
N VAL A 104 -2.81 25.46 -0.34
CA VAL A 104 -3.21 24.11 -0.76
C VAL A 104 -3.61 24.09 -2.24
N ASN A 105 -4.41 25.07 -2.67
CA ASN A 105 -4.86 25.16 -4.06
C ASN A 105 -3.74 25.58 -5.04
N GLY A 106 -2.66 26.19 -4.54
CA GLY A 106 -1.49 26.57 -5.32
C GLY A 106 -0.44 25.46 -5.47
N LEU A 107 -0.62 24.32 -4.79
CA LEU A 107 0.30 23.19 -4.91
C LEU A 107 0.19 22.53 -6.29
N THR A 108 1.34 22.13 -6.82
CA THR A 108 1.41 21.33 -8.05
C THR A 108 1.79 19.90 -7.68
N TYR A 109 0.98 18.93 -8.09
CA TYR A 109 1.15 17.53 -7.75
C TYR A 109 1.72 16.69 -8.92
N PRO A 110 2.39 15.55 -8.64
CA PRO A 110 2.69 15.03 -7.30
C PRO A 110 3.83 15.79 -6.62
N VAL A 111 3.74 15.95 -5.29
CA VAL A 111 4.82 16.51 -4.47
C VAL A 111 5.66 15.37 -3.92
N LEU A 112 6.93 15.29 -4.32
CA LEU A 112 7.88 14.30 -3.82
C LEU A 112 8.38 14.72 -2.43
N ILE A 113 8.04 13.93 -1.41
CA ILE A 113 8.55 14.10 -0.04
C ILE A 113 9.85 13.31 0.13
N SER A 114 9.93 12.13 -0.48
CA SER A 114 11.15 11.31 -0.54
C SER A 114 11.17 10.48 -1.83
N ASN A 115 12.20 9.64 -2.00
CA ASN A 115 12.32 8.71 -3.13
C ASN A 115 11.25 7.59 -3.15
N VAL A 116 10.51 7.41 -2.05
CA VAL A 116 9.48 6.37 -1.91
C VAL A 116 8.11 6.92 -1.50
N LEU A 117 8.00 8.23 -1.23
CA LEU A 117 6.75 8.88 -0.80
C LEU A 117 6.46 10.10 -1.69
N SER A 118 5.32 10.05 -2.37
CA SER A 118 4.77 11.16 -3.13
C SER A 118 3.36 11.48 -2.64
N VAL A 119 3.10 12.76 -2.40
CA VAL A 119 1.75 13.26 -2.15
C VAL A 119 1.12 13.53 -3.52
N THR A 120 0.05 12.83 -3.83
CA THR A 120 -0.66 12.93 -5.10
C THR A 120 -1.70 14.04 -5.11
N GLU A 121 -2.23 14.38 -3.93
CA GLU A 121 -3.26 15.39 -3.76
C GLU A 121 -3.33 15.81 -2.29
N VAL A 122 -3.62 17.09 -2.04
CA VAL A 122 -4.08 17.60 -0.75
C VAL A 122 -5.31 18.45 -1.01
N LYS A 123 -6.34 18.24 -0.19
CA LYS A 123 -7.62 18.94 -0.28
C LYS A 123 -7.90 19.64 1.03
N PHE A 124 -8.18 20.93 0.93
CA PHE A 124 -8.76 21.68 2.04
C PHE A 124 -10.27 21.43 2.00
N THR A 125 -10.86 20.89 3.08
CA THR A 125 -12.27 20.45 3.06
C THR A 125 -13.15 21.18 4.06
N THR A 126 -12.57 21.69 5.16
CA THR A 126 -13.33 22.29 6.27
C THR A 126 -12.64 23.53 6.81
N ALA A 127 -13.41 24.60 6.99
CA ALA A 127 -13.00 25.83 7.68
C ALA A 127 -13.92 26.10 8.86
N CYS A 128 -13.35 26.18 10.06
CA CYS A 128 -14.04 26.60 11.29
C CYS A 128 -13.65 28.02 11.67
N TYR A 129 -14.65 28.83 12.02
CA TYR A 129 -14.49 30.26 12.30
C TYR A 129 -14.75 30.58 13.77
N PRO A 130 -14.22 31.71 14.30
CA PRO A 130 -14.40 32.11 15.71
C PRO A 130 -15.86 32.29 16.15
N ASN A 131 -16.79 32.47 15.21
CA ASN A 131 -18.22 32.53 15.48
C ASN A 131 -18.86 31.14 15.69
N SER A 132 -18.04 30.11 15.93
CA SER A 132 -18.46 28.71 16.09
C SER A 132 -19.18 28.14 14.87
N THR A 133 -18.95 28.70 13.68
CA THR A 133 -19.48 28.16 12.43
C THR A 133 -18.39 27.40 11.72
N CYS A 134 -18.66 26.17 11.32
CA CYS A 134 -17.79 25.40 10.43
C CYS A 134 -18.45 25.20 9.07
N ARG A 135 -17.70 25.43 8.00
CA ARG A 135 -18.16 25.35 6.60
C ARG A 135 -17.30 24.38 5.81
N CYS A 136 -17.93 23.69 4.88
CA CYS A 136 -17.27 22.85 3.89
C CYS A 136 -16.86 23.64 2.66
N GLU A 137 -15.79 23.20 2.00
CA GLU A 137 -15.47 23.65 0.64
C GLU A 137 -16.43 23.02 -0.39
N ASP A 138 -16.46 23.59 -1.59
CA ASP A 138 -17.31 23.09 -2.67
C ASP A 138 -17.05 21.61 -2.95
N GLN A 139 -18.13 20.84 -3.17
CA GLN A 139 -18.14 19.38 -3.36
C GLN A 139 -17.91 18.56 -2.08
N TYR A 140 -17.78 19.21 -0.92
CA TYR A 140 -17.75 18.57 0.39
C TYR A 140 -18.95 18.96 1.24
N GLY A 141 -19.37 18.05 2.11
CA GLY A 141 -20.51 18.25 2.99
C GLY A 141 -20.29 17.57 4.34
N TRP A 142 -20.96 18.08 5.35
CA TRP A 142 -21.15 17.37 6.61
C TRP A 142 -22.15 16.23 6.40
N SER A 143 -21.95 15.12 7.10
CA SER A 143 -22.91 14.02 7.11
C SER A 143 -24.24 14.45 7.76
N CYS A 144 -25.34 13.79 7.39
CA CYS A 144 -26.67 14.05 7.95
C CYS A 144 -26.66 14.05 9.50
N ASP A 145 -26.00 13.07 10.11
CA ASP A 145 -25.90 12.95 11.56
C ASP A 145 -25.22 14.18 12.19
N GLN A 146 -24.16 14.69 11.57
CA GLN A 146 -23.46 15.89 12.02
C GLN A 146 -24.31 17.15 11.83
N CYS A 147 -25.03 17.25 10.71
CA CYS A 147 -25.95 18.36 10.44
C CYS A 147 -27.05 18.46 11.49
N LEU A 148 -27.58 17.31 11.93
CA LEU A 148 -28.59 17.24 12.98
C LEU A 148 -27.99 17.48 14.37
N ALA A 149 -26.82 16.90 14.66
CA ALA A 149 -26.18 17.02 15.97
C ALA A 149 -25.66 18.43 16.27
N PHE A 150 -25.09 19.12 15.27
CA PHE A 150 -24.46 20.43 15.43
C PHE A 150 -25.28 21.60 14.89
N GLU A 151 -26.52 21.34 14.47
CA GLU A 151 -27.45 22.27 13.84
C GLU A 151 -26.87 22.89 12.55
N SER A 152 -27.47 22.56 11.41
CA SER A 152 -27.05 23.16 10.14
C SER A 152 -27.31 24.68 10.12
N CYS A 153 -26.41 25.44 9.49
CA CYS A 153 -26.66 26.86 9.21
C CYS A 153 -27.17 27.14 7.79
N ASP A 154 -27.23 26.10 6.96
CA ASP A 154 -27.83 26.10 5.64
C ASP A 154 -28.90 25.00 5.53
N ASN A 155 -29.58 24.97 4.38
CA ASN A 155 -30.60 23.96 4.13
C ASN A 155 -29.94 22.61 3.85
N ILE A 156 -30.41 21.56 4.52
CA ILE A 156 -29.95 20.20 4.27
C ILE A 156 -30.40 19.81 2.85
N THR A 157 -29.44 19.50 1.99
CA THR A 157 -29.67 19.10 0.59
C THR A 157 -28.95 17.78 0.35
N ASP A 158 -29.65 16.81 -0.23
CA ASP A 158 -29.14 15.45 -0.47
C ASP A 158 -28.55 14.77 0.79
N ASP A 159 -29.23 14.94 1.94
CA ASP A 159 -28.83 14.41 3.25
C ASP A 159 -27.43 14.87 3.72
N SER A 160 -26.98 16.01 3.22
CA SER A 160 -25.76 16.69 3.66
C SER A 160 -26.04 18.18 3.90
N CYS A 161 -25.18 18.83 4.67
CA CYS A 161 -25.21 20.28 4.83
C CYS A 161 -23.82 20.85 4.58
N GLY A 162 -23.76 22.05 4.01
CA GLY A 162 -22.51 22.76 3.76
C GLY A 162 -21.98 23.44 5.02
N CYS A 163 -22.78 23.60 6.06
CA CYS A 163 -22.32 24.22 7.29
C CYS A 163 -23.06 23.83 8.57
N ILE A 164 -22.34 23.88 9.70
CA ILE A 164 -22.84 23.61 11.05
C ILE A 164 -22.52 24.76 12.00
N LYS A 165 -23.33 24.91 13.07
CA LYS A 165 -23.19 25.96 14.10
C LYS A 165 -22.45 25.48 15.35
N ALA A 166 -21.43 24.64 15.16
CA ALA A 166 -20.52 24.25 16.23
C ALA A 166 -19.11 24.03 15.68
N ILE A 167 -18.13 24.03 16.58
CA ILE A 167 -16.79 23.47 16.34
C ILE A 167 -16.84 22.04 16.89
N PRO A 168 -16.83 21.02 16.03
CA PRO A 168 -16.84 19.64 16.49
C PRO A 168 -15.59 19.29 17.31
N PRO A 169 -15.68 18.38 18.30
CA PRO A 169 -14.49 17.81 18.92
C PRO A 169 -13.74 16.92 17.92
N TYR A 170 -12.41 16.81 18.03
CA TYR A 170 -11.47 16.11 17.14
C TYR A 170 -12.05 15.00 16.25
N GLY A 171 -11.73 15.07 14.95
CA GLY A 171 -11.97 13.97 13.99
C GLY A 171 -13.09 14.13 12.95
N PRO A 172 -14.23 14.81 13.17
CA PRO A 172 -15.23 15.01 12.14
C PRO A 172 -14.86 16.21 11.25
N PHE A 173 -14.83 15.97 9.94
CA PHE A 173 -14.59 16.97 8.90
C PHE A 173 -15.49 16.69 7.70
N CYS A 174 -15.52 17.62 6.75
CA CYS A 174 -16.36 17.51 5.57
C CYS A 174 -15.85 16.41 4.63
N GLN A 175 -16.75 15.51 4.27
CA GLN A 175 -16.50 14.40 3.36
C GLN A 175 -16.93 14.78 1.94
N PRO A 176 -16.37 14.14 0.89
CA PRO A 176 -16.86 14.32 -0.46
C PRO A 176 -18.37 14.04 -0.53
N ILE A 177 -19.13 14.94 -1.16
CA ILE A 177 -20.57 14.74 -1.41
C ILE A 177 -20.68 13.62 -2.45
N THR A 178 -20.78 12.40 -1.95
CA THR A 178 -21.17 11.24 -2.74
C THR A 178 -22.66 11.12 -2.59
N SER A 179 -23.39 11.17 -3.70
CA SER A 179 -24.84 11.01 -3.70
C SER A 179 -25.20 9.74 -2.94
N ASN A 180 -25.92 9.90 -1.83
CA ASN A 180 -26.38 8.92 -0.84
C ASN A 180 -25.56 8.86 0.45
N CYS A 181 -26.04 9.62 1.44
CA CYS A 181 -25.98 9.15 2.83
C CYS A 181 -26.75 7.82 2.88
N TYR A 182 -26.04 6.69 3.02
CA TYR A 182 -26.71 5.47 3.48
C TYR A 182 -27.18 5.75 4.90
N LEU A 183 -28.45 6.11 5.07
CA LEU A 183 -29.16 5.74 6.28
C LEU A 183 -28.90 4.25 6.42
N THR A 184 -28.11 3.86 7.42
CA THR A 184 -28.12 2.49 7.91
C THR A 184 -29.53 2.29 8.44
N THR A 185 -30.42 1.85 7.55
CA THR A 185 -31.65 1.19 7.92
C THR A 185 -31.21 0.04 8.80
N TYR A 186 -31.32 0.22 10.12
CA TYR A 186 -31.33 -0.89 11.05
C TYR A 186 -32.46 -1.81 10.59
N LEU A 187 -32.11 -2.84 9.83
CA LEU A 187 -33.00 -3.92 9.45
C LEU A 187 -33.30 -4.70 10.75
N TRP A 188 -34.54 -4.57 11.21
CA TRP A 188 -35.18 -5.54 12.10
C TRP A 188 -35.97 -6.51 11.23
#